data_AF-A0A6M0G453-F1
#
_entry.id   AF-A0A6M0G453-F1
#
_cell.length_a   1.000
_cell.length_b   1.000
_cell.length_c   1.000
_cell.angle_alpha   90.00
_cell.angle_beta   90.00
_cell.angle_gamma   90.00
#
_symmetry.space_group_name_H-M   'P 1'
#
loop_
_entity.id
_entity.type
_entity.pdbx_description
1 polymer ?
#
loop_
_entity_poly.entity_id
_entity_poly.type
_entity_poly.pdbx_seq_one_letter_code
_entity_poly.pdbx_strand_id
1 'polypeptide(L)'
;MKAFTYTNTKTTLPGWVDNLHVAQPQGYGYEHGNFFIHIYGQENGLWVQSSGLTASQQKSGSLDNWILNTFGAINIQESVNDVGDVVDYVWRPGIYYQEQIYQALSTNESEQRAAEQALRLLIDYLDNLFIYIEPSPSGLQSYSHKTRELLILACTEVENYWTQYMNRAGATPSARYFNTKDYVKLCTPLFLQEYELNLRPYVNVGHIKPFKNWNSSAPTRSLGWYDAYNKTKHDKLKYFSEATLQNCIEAIMANIVMFCVRFSPYPLFGSITKLSGMMHQLFDLRLDNPNPSTFYVAKVNLPTSKYNPHLVCG
;
A
#
# COMPACT_ATOMS: atom_id res chain seq x y z
N MET A 1 0.79 -23.53 3.96
CA MET A 1 0.20 -23.51 5.32
C MET A 1 -0.35 -22.12 5.60
N LYS A 2 -1.52 -22.01 6.22
CA LYS A 2 -2.10 -20.71 6.56
C LYS A 2 -1.62 -20.19 7.91
N ALA A 3 -1.65 -18.88 8.07
CA ALA A 3 -1.50 -18.21 9.36
C ALA A 3 -2.86 -17.75 9.88
N PHE A 4 -2.95 -17.58 11.19
CA PHE A 4 -3.97 -16.78 11.83
C PHE A 4 -3.50 -15.33 11.96
N THR A 5 -4.40 -14.42 11.64
CA THR A 5 -4.29 -12.98 11.88
C THR A 5 -5.28 -12.60 12.98
N TYR A 6 -4.87 -11.80 13.95
CA TYR A 6 -5.69 -11.49 15.13
C TYR A 6 -5.22 -10.21 15.83
N THR A 7 -6.07 -9.71 16.73
CA THR A 7 -5.71 -8.62 17.64
C THR A 7 -5.23 -9.19 18.98
N ASN A 8 -4.07 -8.75 19.45
CA ASN A 8 -3.50 -9.05 20.75
C ASN A 8 -4.20 -8.20 21.83
N THR A 9 -4.62 -8.83 22.92
CA THR A 9 -5.21 -8.12 24.08
C THR A 9 -4.36 -8.22 25.34
N LYS A 10 -3.32 -9.06 25.32
CA LYS A 10 -2.34 -9.22 26.39
C LYS A 10 -1.04 -9.81 25.83
N THR A 11 0.01 -9.80 26.64
CA THR A 11 1.24 -10.55 26.37
C THR A 11 1.67 -11.20 27.68
N THR A 12 1.64 -12.53 27.78
CA THR A 12 2.04 -13.27 29.00
C THR A 12 3.40 -13.96 28.87
N LEU A 13 4.21 -13.53 27.91
CA LEU A 13 5.53 -14.08 27.64
C LEU A 13 6.52 -13.70 28.76
N PRO A 14 7.23 -14.66 29.39
CA PRO A 14 8.21 -14.35 30.44
C PRO A 14 9.31 -13.40 29.93
N GLY A 15 9.57 -12.32 30.67
CA GLY A 15 10.63 -11.34 30.34
C GLY A 15 10.26 -10.32 29.26
N TRP A 16 9.02 -10.35 28.73
CA TRP A 16 8.51 -9.34 27.82
C TRP A 16 7.81 -8.22 28.59
N VAL A 17 7.70 -7.06 27.96
CA VAL A 17 6.95 -5.94 28.53
C VAL A 17 5.45 -6.26 28.48
N ASP A 18 4.77 -6.23 29.63
CA ASP A 18 3.37 -6.66 29.78
C ASP A 18 2.39 -5.95 28.83
N ASN A 19 2.69 -4.69 28.47
CA ASN A 19 1.84 -3.86 27.62
C ASN A 19 2.27 -3.83 26.15
N LEU A 20 3.10 -4.78 25.68
CA LEU A 20 3.56 -4.77 24.29
C LEU A 20 2.40 -4.77 23.28
N HIS A 21 1.33 -5.51 23.56
CA HIS A 21 0.10 -5.53 22.77
C HIS A 21 -0.53 -4.14 22.55
N VAL A 22 -0.24 -3.14 23.38
CA VAL A 22 -0.69 -1.75 23.17
C VAL A 22 0.07 -1.08 22.02
N ALA A 23 1.38 -1.31 21.94
CA ALA A 23 2.22 -0.77 20.86
C ALA A 23 2.21 -1.64 19.60
N GLN A 24 1.92 -2.94 19.76
CA GLN A 24 1.90 -3.95 18.71
C GLN A 24 0.59 -4.78 18.79
N PRO A 25 -0.56 -4.16 18.48
CA PRO A 25 -1.86 -4.79 18.66
C PRO A 25 -2.15 -5.91 17.66
N GLN A 26 -1.41 -6.03 16.56
CA GLN A 26 -1.63 -7.09 15.57
C GLN A 26 -0.74 -8.31 15.84
N GLY A 27 -1.28 -9.49 15.61
CA GLY A 27 -0.60 -10.77 15.76
C GLY A 27 -0.78 -11.65 14.53
N TYR A 28 0.30 -12.32 14.14
CA TYR A 28 0.34 -13.29 13.04
C TYR A 28 0.88 -14.61 13.57
N GLY A 29 0.00 -15.59 13.77
CA GLY A 29 0.32 -16.88 14.38
C GLY A 29 0.29 -18.03 13.38
N TYR A 30 1.28 -18.93 13.41
CA TYR A 30 1.27 -20.12 12.55
C TYR A 30 2.13 -21.26 13.08
N GLU A 31 1.96 -22.46 12.50
CA GLU A 31 2.70 -23.67 12.87
C GLU A 31 3.90 -23.96 11.96
N HIS A 32 5.14 -23.91 12.44
CA HIS A 32 6.30 -24.26 11.62
C HIS A 32 7.16 -25.37 12.26
N GLY A 33 7.22 -26.54 11.60
CA GLY A 33 7.88 -27.72 12.15
C GLY A 33 7.25 -28.14 13.48
N ASN A 34 8.06 -28.22 14.53
CA ASN A 34 7.62 -28.52 15.90
C ASN A 34 7.35 -27.28 16.75
N PHE A 35 7.19 -26.09 16.13
CA PHE A 35 6.97 -24.83 16.84
C PHE A 35 5.68 -24.13 16.42
N PHE A 36 5.09 -23.42 17.37
CA PHE A 36 4.20 -22.30 17.10
C PHE A 36 5.03 -21.04 16.95
N ILE A 37 4.65 -20.17 16.01
CA ILE A 37 5.29 -18.89 15.71
C ILE A 37 4.25 -17.79 15.88
N HIS A 38 4.64 -16.67 16.47
CA HIS A 38 3.88 -15.44 16.56
C HIS A 38 4.76 -14.27 16.12
N ILE A 39 4.26 -13.44 15.22
CA ILE A 39 4.90 -12.18 14.82
C ILE A 39 3.99 -11.04 15.26
N TYR A 40 4.56 -10.04 15.94
CA TYR A 40 3.86 -8.82 16.33
C TYR A 40 3.74 -7.84 15.15
N GLY A 41 2.75 -6.96 15.18
CA GLY A 41 2.61 -5.89 14.21
C GLY A 41 1.78 -4.70 14.69
N GLN A 42 1.85 -3.61 13.94
CA GLN A 42 1.14 -2.36 14.21
C GLN A 42 -0.17 -2.30 13.42
N GLU A 43 -1.14 -1.51 13.91
CA GLU A 43 -2.43 -1.25 13.23
C GLU A 43 -2.58 0.21 12.73
N ASN A 44 -1.46 0.94 12.65
CA ASN A 44 -1.43 2.32 12.17
C ASN A 44 -0.53 2.46 10.93
N GLY A 45 -0.67 3.59 10.24
CA GLY A 45 0.13 3.90 9.04
C GLY A 45 0.03 2.80 7.99
N LEU A 46 1.13 2.10 7.74
CA LEU A 46 1.25 1.02 6.75
C LEU A 46 1.13 -0.39 7.35
N TRP A 47 0.69 -0.51 8.61
CA TRP A 47 0.47 -1.80 9.28
C TRP A 47 1.73 -2.68 9.32
N VAL A 48 2.85 -2.07 9.73
CA VAL A 48 4.16 -2.71 9.70
C VAL A 48 4.18 -3.94 10.61
N GLN A 49 4.63 -5.07 10.05
CA GLN A 49 4.94 -6.26 10.84
C GLN A 49 6.32 -6.14 11.47
N SER A 50 6.37 -6.36 12.78
CA SER A 50 7.58 -6.28 13.59
C SER A 50 8.28 -7.64 13.59
N SER A 51 8.94 -7.99 12.48
CA SER A 51 9.65 -9.28 12.34
C SER A 51 10.71 -9.52 13.42
N GLY A 52 11.34 -8.47 13.96
CA GLY A 52 12.24 -8.54 15.12
C GLY A 52 11.54 -8.62 16.48
N LEU A 53 10.21 -8.73 16.50
CA LEU A 53 9.40 -9.06 17.66
C LEU A 53 8.65 -10.36 17.33
N THR A 54 9.42 -11.44 17.22
CA THR A 54 8.90 -12.78 16.95
C THR A 54 9.02 -13.64 18.20
N ALA A 55 7.95 -14.34 18.54
CA ALA A 55 7.94 -15.34 19.59
C ALA A 55 7.71 -16.73 18.99
N SER A 56 8.46 -17.74 19.45
CA SER A 56 8.25 -19.13 19.09
C SER A 56 8.16 -20.01 20.31
N GLN A 57 7.33 -21.04 20.30
CA GLN A 57 7.22 -22.03 21.39
C GLN A 57 7.11 -23.43 20.80
N GLN A 58 7.76 -24.43 21.40
CA GLN A 58 7.55 -25.81 20.99
C GLN A 58 6.07 -26.19 21.13
N LYS A 59 5.54 -26.88 20.12
CA LYS A 59 4.13 -27.27 20.06
C LYS A 59 3.74 -28.09 21.29
N SER A 60 2.73 -27.61 21.99
CA SER A 60 2.01 -28.33 23.03
C SER A 60 0.53 -27.93 22.92
N GLY A 61 -0.33 -28.88 22.54
CA GLY A 61 -1.73 -28.58 22.20
C GLY A 61 -1.90 -28.01 20.79
N SER A 62 -2.86 -27.10 20.61
CA SER A 62 -3.17 -26.46 19.33
C SER A 62 -2.71 -25.01 19.29
N LEU A 63 -2.46 -24.49 18.08
CA LEU A 63 -2.11 -23.10 17.85
C LEU A 63 -3.17 -22.14 18.41
N ASP A 64 -4.47 -22.43 18.21
CA ASP A 64 -5.59 -21.62 18.71
C ASP A 64 -5.51 -21.41 20.23
N ASN A 65 -5.32 -22.50 20.97
CA ASN A 65 -5.20 -22.43 22.43
C ASN A 65 -3.97 -21.64 22.85
N TRP A 66 -2.85 -21.80 22.13
CA TRP A 66 -1.65 -21.04 22.42
C TRP A 66 -1.86 -19.53 22.24
N ILE A 67 -2.43 -19.10 21.11
CA ILE A 67 -2.62 -17.67 20.83
C ILE A 67 -3.67 -17.02 21.75
N LEU A 68 -4.72 -17.76 22.12
CA LEU A 68 -5.73 -17.30 23.09
C LEU A 68 -5.13 -17.13 24.48
N ASN A 69 -4.38 -18.11 24.96
CA ASN A 69 -3.85 -18.09 26.32
C ASN A 69 -2.71 -17.08 26.48
N THR A 70 -1.87 -16.95 25.45
CA THR A 70 -0.62 -16.19 25.51
C THR A 70 -0.79 -14.73 25.09
N PHE A 71 -1.56 -14.50 24.02
CA PHE A 71 -1.74 -13.18 23.42
C PHE A 71 -3.15 -12.61 23.60
N GLY A 72 -4.08 -13.42 24.13
CA GLY A 72 -5.48 -13.02 24.26
C GLY A 72 -6.11 -12.72 22.90
N ALA A 73 -5.78 -13.55 21.89
CA ALA A 73 -6.19 -13.33 20.51
C ALA A 73 -7.71 -13.16 20.37
N ILE A 74 -8.13 -12.07 19.74
CA ILE A 74 -9.51 -11.83 19.32
C ILE A 74 -9.56 -11.53 17.82
N ASN A 75 -10.75 -11.56 17.22
CA ASN A 75 -10.95 -11.31 15.78
C ASN A 75 -10.08 -12.22 14.89
N ILE A 76 -9.96 -13.49 15.28
CA ILE A 76 -9.10 -14.46 14.60
C ILE A 76 -9.64 -14.74 13.19
N GLN A 77 -8.78 -14.56 12.19
CA GLN A 77 -9.05 -14.84 10.78
C GLN A 77 -7.90 -15.62 10.17
N GLU A 78 -8.21 -16.55 9.28
CA GLU A 78 -7.20 -17.26 8.50
C GLU A 78 -6.69 -16.39 7.35
N SER A 79 -5.38 -16.47 7.06
CA SER A 79 -4.76 -15.73 5.97
C SER A 79 -5.26 -16.22 4.61
N VAL A 80 -5.40 -15.29 3.66
CA VAL A 80 -5.79 -15.60 2.28
C VAL A 80 -4.66 -16.37 1.57
N ASN A 81 -3.41 -15.95 1.77
CA ASN A 81 -2.23 -16.60 1.21
C ASN A 81 -1.54 -17.50 2.24
N ASP A 82 -0.75 -18.45 1.76
CA ASP A 82 0.07 -19.28 2.64
C ASP A 82 1.24 -18.47 3.20
N VAL A 83 1.76 -18.89 4.35
CA VAL A 83 2.95 -18.29 4.96
C VAL A 83 4.13 -18.40 4.01
N GLY A 84 4.76 -17.27 3.70
CA GLY A 84 5.85 -17.15 2.73
C GLY A 84 5.42 -16.90 1.29
N ASP A 85 4.12 -17.03 0.97
CA ASP A 85 3.61 -16.80 -0.39
C ASP A 85 3.21 -15.34 -0.59
N VAL A 86 3.47 -14.85 -1.80
CA VAL A 86 3.17 -13.47 -2.22
C VAL A 86 2.29 -13.51 -3.46
N VAL A 87 1.46 -12.48 -3.62
CA VAL A 87 0.80 -12.23 -4.90
C VAL A 87 1.78 -11.43 -5.75
N ASP A 88 2.20 -12.00 -6.87
CA ASP A 88 3.16 -11.37 -7.77
C ASP A 88 2.75 -9.92 -8.08
N TYR A 89 3.74 -9.02 -8.03
CA TYR A 89 3.60 -7.60 -8.35
C TYR A 89 2.67 -6.79 -7.42
N VAL A 90 2.12 -7.38 -6.35
CA VAL A 90 1.19 -6.70 -5.44
C VAL A 90 1.79 -6.63 -4.04
N TRP A 91 2.28 -5.45 -3.66
CA TRP A 91 2.74 -5.20 -2.31
C TRP A 91 1.59 -5.27 -1.31
N ARG A 92 1.85 -5.97 -0.21
CA ARG A 92 1.04 -5.98 1.00
C ARG A 92 1.94 -5.83 2.24
N PRO A 93 1.41 -5.33 3.37
CA PRO A 93 2.16 -5.25 4.61
C PRO A 93 2.82 -6.58 4.99
N GLY A 94 4.02 -6.49 5.57
CA GLY A 94 4.91 -7.63 5.85
C GLY A 94 6.09 -7.75 4.89
N ILE A 95 5.98 -7.26 3.65
CA ILE A 95 7.11 -7.20 2.70
C ILE A 95 7.90 -5.92 2.96
N TYR A 96 9.02 -6.03 3.68
CA TYR A 96 9.79 -4.87 4.16
C TYR A 96 11.22 -4.78 3.61
N TYR A 97 11.99 -5.87 3.65
CA TYR A 97 13.41 -5.82 3.30
C TYR A 97 13.60 -5.69 1.78
N GLN A 98 14.50 -4.79 1.36
CA GLN A 98 14.72 -4.47 -0.06
C GLN A 98 15.05 -5.70 -0.93
N GLU A 99 15.89 -6.61 -0.43
CA GLU A 99 16.22 -7.86 -1.12
C GLU A 99 14.98 -8.75 -1.33
N GLN A 100 14.07 -8.76 -0.35
CA GLN A 100 12.81 -9.48 -0.45
C GLN A 100 11.84 -8.80 -1.40
N ILE A 101 11.85 -7.47 -1.51
CA ILE A 101 10.94 -6.72 -2.40
C ILE A 101 11.16 -7.12 -3.86
N TYR A 102 12.40 -7.21 -4.34
CA TYR A 102 12.68 -7.57 -5.73
C TYR A 102 12.23 -8.99 -6.07
N GLN A 103 12.50 -9.93 -5.18
CA GLN A 103 12.06 -11.31 -5.34
C GLN A 103 10.53 -11.42 -5.23
N ALA A 104 9.94 -10.84 -4.17
CA ALA A 104 8.51 -10.96 -3.87
C ALA A 104 7.63 -10.28 -4.91
N LEU A 105 8.04 -9.11 -5.41
CA LEU A 105 7.25 -8.34 -6.36
C LEU A 105 7.70 -8.56 -7.80
N SER A 106 8.56 -9.55 -8.07
CA SER A 106 9.08 -9.87 -9.41
C SER A 106 9.51 -8.60 -10.15
N THR A 107 10.46 -7.86 -9.56
CA THR A 107 10.98 -6.60 -10.10
C THR A 107 12.49 -6.52 -9.99
N ASN A 108 13.05 -5.45 -10.55
CA ASN A 108 14.48 -5.18 -10.55
C ASN A 108 14.73 -3.69 -10.34
N GLU A 109 15.98 -3.37 -10.02
CA GLU A 109 16.38 -1.99 -9.75
C GLU A 109 16.12 -1.06 -10.94
N SER A 110 16.36 -1.50 -12.18
CA SER A 110 16.18 -0.64 -13.35
C SER A 110 14.72 -0.20 -13.53
N GLU A 111 13.77 -1.12 -13.37
CA GLU A 111 12.34 -0.81 -13.40
C GLU A 111 11.95 0.16 -12.29
N GLN A 112 12.40 -0.11 -11.06
CA GLN A 112 12.10 0.75 -9.92
C GLN A 112 12.67 2.16 -10.13
N ARG A 113 13.93 2.29 -10.55
CA ARG A 113 14.58 3.59 -10.77
C ARG A 113 13.90 4.41 -11.86
N ALA A 114 13.44 3.76 -12.93
CA ALA A 114 12.67 4.44 -13.98
C ALA A 114 11.34 4.98 -13.43
N ALA A 115 10.63 4.18 -12.63
CA ALA A 115 9.39 4.61 -11.98
C ALA A 115 9.61 5.71 -10.94
N GLU A 116 10.68 5.63 -10.14
CA GLU A 116 11.07 6.68 -9.19
C GLU A 116 11.32 8.00 -9.93
N GLN A 117 12.00 7.93 -11.08
CA GLN A 117 12.29 9.11 -11.89
C GLN A 117 11.01 9.74 -12.46
N ALA A 118 10.08 8.94 -12.98
CA ALA A 118 8.79 9.43 -13.48
C ALA A 118 7.97 10.09 -12.36
N LEU A 119 7.84 9.41 -11.21
CA LEU A 119 7.10 9.93 -10.06
C LEU A 119 7.74 11.21 -9.51
N ARG A 120 9.07 11.28 -9.43
CA ARG A 120 9.78 12.48 -8.98
C ARG A 120 9.46 13.69 -9.87
N LEU A 121 9.44 13.52 -11.18
CA LEU A 121 9.12 14.61 -12.11
C LEU A 121 7.69 15.12 -11.93
N LEU A 122 6.73 14.23 -11.69
CA LEU A 122 5.34 14.62 -11.41
C LEU A 122 5.24 15.41 -10.10
N ILE A 123 5.93 14.97 -9.05
CA ILE A 123 5.92 15.66 -7.75
C ILE A 123 6.67 17.00 -7.83
N ASP A 124 7.83 17.06 -8.49
CA ASP A 124 8.59 18.30 -8.71
C ASP A 124 7.69 19.33 -9.44
N TYR A 125 6.87 18.90 -10.41
CA TYR A 125 5.92 19.79 -11.10
C TYR A 125 4.78 20.22 -10.17
N LEU A 126 4.17 19.31 -9.41
CA LEU A 126 3.13 19.69 -8.45
C LEU A 126 3.63 20.70 -7.41
N ASP A 127 4.82 20.45 -6.84
CA ASP A 127 5.43 21.32 -5.86
C ASP A 127 5.72 22.71 -6.45
N ASN A 128 6.13 22.77 -7.72
CA ASN A 128 6.26 24.04 -8.43
C ASN A 128 4.93 24.79 -8.57
N LEU A 129 3.81 24.10 -8.77
CA LEU A 129 2.49 24.76 -8.82
C LEU A 129 2.10 25.36 -7.48
N PHE A 130 2.48 24.73 -6.36
CA PHE A 130 2.20 25.23 -5.03
C PHE A 130 2.87 26.58 -4.73
N ILE A 131 3.94 26.93 -5.44
CA ILE A 131 4.56 28.27 -5.36
C ILE A 131 3.60 29.37 -5.84
N TYR A 132 2.68 29.05 -6.75
CA TYR A 132 1.78 30.02 -7.38
C TYR A 132 0.32 29.86 -6.95
N ILE A 133 -0.08 28.65 -6.54
CA ILE A 133 -1.45 28.31 -6.18
C ILE A 133 -1.44 27.62 -4.82
N GLU A 134 -1.84 28.35 -3.80
CA GLU A 134 -2.03 27.81 -2.44
C GLU A 134 -3.10 26.71 -2.45
N PRO A 135 -2.84 25.50 -1.92
CA PRO A 135 -3.83 24.41 -1.73
C PRO A 135 -4.92 24.71 -0.68
N SER A 136 -5.56 25.86 -0.82
CA SER A 136 -6.75 26.31 -0.11
C SER A 136 -8.02 25.90 -0.85
N PRO A 137 -9.21 25.93 -0.23
CA PRO A 137 -10.46 25.59 -0.92
C PRO A 137 -10.66 26.29 -2.27
N SER A 138 -10.28 27.57 -2.40
CA SER A 138 -10.32 28.31 -3.68
C SER A 138 -9.18 27.92 -4.62
N GLY A 139 -7.97 27.71 -4.10
CA GLY A 139 -6.82 27.32 -4.92
C GLY A 139 -6.98 25.92 -5.52
N LEU A 140 -7.61 25.00 -4.80
CA LEU A 140 -7.96 23.66 -5.29
C LEU A 140 -8.86 23.70 -6.53
N GLN A 141 -9.70 24.73 -6.67
CA GLN A 141 -10.55 24.94 -7.84
C GLN A 141 -9.85 25.68 -8.99
N SER A 142 -8.63 26.16 -8.77
CA SER A 142 -7.88 26.89 -9.79
C SER A 142 -7.47 25.95 -10.92
N TYR A 143 -7.63 26.41 -12.16
CA TYR A 143 -7.26 25.69 -13.36
C TYR A 143 -6.45 26.59 -14.29
N SER A 144 -5.53 26.00 -15.04
CA SER A 144 -4.67 26.70 -15.98
C SER A 144 -4.14 25.72 -17.03
N HIS A 145 -3.36 26.24 -17.99
CA HIS A 145 -2.67 25.37 -18.93
C HIS A 145 -1.64 24.48 -18.23
N LYS A 146 -1.07 24.93 -17.10
CA LYS A 146 -0.08 24.19 -16.33
C LYS A 146 -0.72 23.06 -15.51
N THR A 147 -1.86 23.30 -14.89
CA THR A 147 -2.61 22.21 -14.22
C THR A 147 -3.14 21.20 -15.24
N ARG A 148 -3.60 21.63 -16.42
CA ARG A 148 -4.00 20.69 -17.49
C ARG A 148 -2.85 19.84 -17.99
N GLU A 149 -1.67 20.43 -18.20
CA GLU A 149 -0.46 19.72 -18.60
C GLU A 149 -0.10 18.64 -17.58
N LEU A 150 -0.05 19.02 -16.30
CA LEU A 150 0.24 18.08 -15.20
C LEU A 150 -0.81 16.97 -15.08
N LEU A 151 -2.10 17.32 -15.17
CA LEU A 151 -3.19 16.33 -15.12
C LEU A 151 -3.08 15.29 -16.24
N ILE A 152 -2.74 15.72 -17.46
CA ILE A 152 -2.54 14.80 -18.58
C ILE A 152 -1.35 13.87 -18.30
N LEU A 153 -0.21 14.43 -17.89
CA LEU A 153 0.99 13.63 -17.60
C LEU A 153 0.73 12.60 -16.49
N ALA A 154 0.11 13.02 -15.39
CA ALA A 154 -0.19 12.16 -14.26
C ALA A 154 -1.18 11.05 -14.64
N CYS A 155 -2.26 11.36 -15.36
CA CYS A 155 -3.22 10.35 -15.78
C CYS A 155 -2.66 9.35 -16.79
N THR A 156 -1.81 9.80 -17.72
CA THR A 156 -1.12 8.89 -18.66
C THR A 156 -0.19 7.94 -17.91
N GLU A 157 0.49 8.40 -16.86
CA GLU A 157 1.34 7.51 -16.05
C GLU A 157 0.51 6.47 -15.28
N VAL A 158 -0.67 6.84 -14.76
CA VAL A 158 -1.60 5.86 -14.17
C VAL A 158 -2.09 4.85 -15.22
N GLU A 159 -2.45 5.29 -16.43
CA GLU A 159 -2.85 4.40 -17.53
C GLU A 159 -1.72 3.40 -17.89
N ASN A 160 -0.46 3.84 -17.83
CA ASN A 160 0.70 2.97 -18.04
C ASN A 160 0.76 1.88 -16.97
N TYR A 161 0.61 2.21 -15.69
CA TYR A 161 0.55 1.22 -14.61
C TYR A 161 -0.60 0.23 -14.81
N TRP A 162 -1.81 0.71 -15.07
CA TRP A 162 -2.96 -0.18 -15.27
C TRP A 162 -2.76 -1.12 -16.46
N THR A 163 -2.23 -0.61 -17.57
CA THR A 163 -1.93 -1.42 -18.76
C THR A 163 -0.89 -2.49 -18.45
N GLN A 164 0.16 -2.15 -17.72
CA GLN A 164 1.17 -3.12 -17.29
C GLN A 164 0.58 -4.22 -16.41
N TYR A 165 -0.27 -3.87 -15.43
CA TYR A 165 -0.94 -4.88 -14.59
C TYR A 165 -1.88 -5.78 -15.38
N MET A 166 -2.64 -5.21 -16.33
CA MET A 166 -3.49 -5.99 -17.23
C MET A 166 -2.69 -7.01 -18.06
N ASN A 167 -1.58 -6.57 -18.63
CA ASN A 167 -0.69 -7.44 -19.40
C ASN A 167 -0.08 -8.54 -18.53
N ARG A 168 0.40 -8.20 -17.32
CA ARG A 168 0.96 -9.17 -16.36
C ARG A 168 -0.08 -10.19 -15.89
N ALA A 169 -1.33 -9.78 -15.76
CA ALA A 169 -2.45 -10.67 -15.45
C ALA A 169 -2.90 -11.54 -16.65
N GLY A 170 -2.28 -11.39 -17.83
CA GLY A 170 -2.70 -12.08 -19.05
C GLY A 170 -4.12 -11.70 -19.50
N ALA A 171 -4.61 -10.52 -19.11
CA ALA A 171 -5.95 -10.08 -19.44
C ALA A 171 -6.09 -9.74 -20.93
N THR A 172 -7.27 -9.97 -21.49
CA THR A 172 -7.60 -9.54 -22.85
C THR A 172 -8.43 -8.26 -22.81
N PRO A 173 -8.13 -7.24 -23.63
CA PRO A 173 -8.95 -6.05 -23.73
C PRO A 173 -10.41 -6.36 -24.11
N SER A 174 -11.35 -5.62 -23.52
CA SER A 174 -12.77 -5.69 -23.91
C SER A 174 -13.09 -5.07 -25.28
N ALA A 175 -12.13 -4.33 -25.85
CA ALA A 175 -12.22 -3.64 -27.13
C ALA A 175 -10.88 -3.74 -27.88
N ARG A 176 -10.59 -2.83 -28.82
CA ARG A 176 -9.30 -2.80 -29.54
C ARG A 176 -8.09 -2.61 -28.61
N TYR A 177 -8.27 -1.82 -27.55
CA TYR A 177 -7.28 -1.55 -26.51
C TYR A 177 -7.97 -1.63 -25.15
N PHE A 178 -7.20 -1.80 -24.06
CA PHE A 178 -7.75 -1.70 -22.72
C PHE A 178 -8.40 -0.33 -22.54
N ASN A 179 -9.51 -0.33 -21.81
CA ASN A 179 -10.24 0.88 -21.47
C ASN A 179 -10.67 0.81 -20.00
N THR A 180 -11.37 1.84 -19.52
CA THR A 180 -11.75 1.92 -18.10
C THR A 180 -12.63 0.77 -17.63
N LYS A 181 -13.45 0.15 -18.50
CA LYS A 181 -14.23 -1.05 -18.14
C LYS A 181 -13.34 -2.25 -17.85
N ASP A 182 -12.14 -2.28 -18.43
CA ASP A 182 -11.12 -3.25 -18.07
C ASP A 182 -10.42 -2.78 -16.80
N TYR A 183 -9.80 -1.60 -16.81
CA TYR A 183 -8.93 -1.13 -15.71
C TYR A 183 -9.59 -1.17 -14.33
N VAL A 184 -10.90 -0.91 -14.24
CA VAL A 184 -11.64 -0.98 -12.96
C VAL A 184 -11.57 -2.33 -12.26
N LYS A 185 -11.33 -3.42 -13.01
CA LYS A 185 -11.15 -4.78 -12.47
C LYS A 185 -9.89 -4.90 -11.60
N LEU A 186 -8.93 -3.97 -11.74
CA LEU A 186 -7.71 -3.92 -10.92
C LEU A 186 -7.99 -3.41 -9.50
N CYS A 187 -9.11 -2.72 -9.27
CA CYS A 187 -9.39 -2.05 -8.00
C CYS A 187 -9.33 -3.00 -6.79
N THR A 188 -9.99 -4.15 -6.90
CA THR A 188 -10.03 -5.18 -5.84
C THR A 188 -8.69 -5.91 -5.67
N PRO A 189 -8.10 -6.56 -6.70
CA PRO A 189 -6.88 -7.35 -6.52
C PRO A 189 -5.65 -6.51 -6.15
N LEU A 190 -5.65 -5.21 -6.44
CA LEU A 190 -4.57 -4.30 -6.05
C LEU A 190 -4.87 -3.53 -4.75
N PHE A 191 -6.01 -3.79 -4.10
CA PHE A 191 -6.42 -3.16 -2.84
C PHE A 191 -6.44 -1.63 -2.89
N LEU A 192 -6.75 -1.04 -4.05
CA LEU A 192 -6.53 0.39 -4.30
C LEU A 192 -7.35 1.31 -3.39
N GLN A 193 -8.51 0.83 -2.91
CA GLN A 193 -9.40 1.58 -2.03
C GLN A 193 -8.93 1.64 -0.58
N GLU A 194 -7.91 0.86 -0.19
CA GLU A 194 -7.36 0.90 1.17
C GLU A 194 -6.40 2.09 1.36
N TYR A 195 -5.76 2.56 0.28
CA TYR A 195 -4.75 3.60 0.36
C TYR A 195 -5.36 4.99 0.59
N GLU A 196 -4.79 5.70 1.55
CA GLU A 196 -5.15 7.07 1.89
C GLU A 196 -3.90 7.93 2.05
N LEU A 197 -3.97 9.15 1.53
CA LEU A 197 -2.89 10.12 1.59
C LEU A 197 -3.41 11.47 2.09
N ASN A 198 -2.52 12.27 2.66
CA ASN A 198 -2.76 13.68 2.87
C ASN A 198 -1.51 14.50 2.58
N LEU A 199 -1.71 15.78 2.28
CA LEU A 199 -0.63 16.74 2.14
C LEU A 199 -0.23 17.27 3.52
N ARG A 200 1.00 17.00 3.96
CA ARG A 200 1.48 17.42 5.29
C ARG A 200 1.43 18.93 5.50
N PRO A 201 1.89 19.78 4.55
CA PRO A 201 1.87 21.23 4.75
C PRO A 201 0.45 21.83 4.67
N TYR A 202 -0.49 21.11 4.06
CA TYR A 202 -1.79 21.63 3.67
C TYR A 202 -2.93 20.82 4.32
N VAL A 203 -3.01 20.88 5.65
CA VAL A 203 -3.97 20.09 6.45
C VAL A 203 -5.44 20.30 6.04
N ASN A 204 -5.78 21.47 5.50
CA ASN A 204 -7.13 21.81 5.06
C ASN A 204 -7.58 21.08 3.78
N VAL A 205 -6.65 20.47 3.03
CA VAL A 205 -6.97 19.61 1.88
C VAL A 205 -7.63 18.30 2.37
N GLY A 206 -7.34 17.89 3.60
CA GLY A 206 -7.88 16.68 4.20
C GLY A 206 -7.24 15.40 3.66
N HIS A 207 -7.86 14.27 4.00
CA HIS A 207 -7.45 12.95 3.56
C HIS A 207 -8.08 12.60 2.21
N ILE A 208 -7.27 12.05 1.30
CA ILE A 208 -7.64 11.69 -0.06
C ILE A 208 -7.37 10.20 -0.26
N LYS A 209 -8.42 9.48 -0.67
CA LYS A 209 -8.35 8.11 -1.16
C LYS A 209 -8.61 8.13 -2.67
N PRO A 210 -7.57 8.18 -3.53
CA PRO A 210 -7.71 8.50 -4.96
C PRO A 210 -8.57 7.50 -5.73
N PHE A 211 -8.73 6.28 -5.20
CA PHE A 211 -9.52 5.21 -5.81
C PHE A 211 -10.82 4.88 -5.06
N LYS A 212 -11.17 5.62 -4.00
CA LYS A 212 -12.28 5.28 -3.06
C LYS A 212 -13.58 4.89 -3.74
N ASN A 213 -13.96 5.64 -4.77
CA ASN A 213 -15.25 5.49 -5.43
C ASN A 213 -15.17 4.65 -6.71
N TRP A 214 -14.00 4.17 -7.12
CA TRP A 214 -13.82 3.53 -8.42
C TRP A 214 -14.65 2.25 -8.52
N ASN A 215 -15.59 2.22 -9.48
CA ASN A 215 -16.54 1.12 -9.59
C ASN A 215 -16.96 0.82 -11.04
N SER A 216 -17.37 -0.43 -11.27
CA SER A 216 -17.66 -0.96 -12.60
C SER A 216 -18.92 -0.39 -13.27
N SER A 217 -19.83 0.22 -12.51
CA SER A 217 -21.05 0.84 -13.06
C SER A 217 -20.77 2.13 -13.83
N ALA A 218 -19.70 2.84 -13.44
CA ALA A 218 -19.30 4.09 -14.04
C ALA A 218 -17.76 4.23 -14.00
N PRO A 219 -17.00 3.37 -14.70
CA PRO A 219 -15.57 3.19 -14.43
C PRO A 219 -14.71 4.41 -14.75
N THR A 220 -15.13 5.27 -15.68
CA THR A 220 -14.50 6.59 -15.91
C THR A 220 -15.01 7.61 -14.89
N ARG A 221 -16.33 7.83 -14.83
CA ARG A 221 -16.96 8.92 -14.04
C ARG A 221 -16.82 8.75 -12.53
N SER A 222 -16.59 7.53 -12.05
CA SER A 222 -16.39 7.25 -10.63
C SER A 222 -15.01 7.67 -10.10
N LEU A 223 -14.08 8.01 -10.99
CA LEU A 223 -12.82 8.67 -10.69
C LEU A 223 -12.89 10.12 -11.20
N GLY A 224 -13.17 11.08 -10.31
CA GLY A 224 -13.38 12.49 -10.69
C GLY A 224 -12.18 13.08 -11.46
N TRP A 225 -10.97 12.89 -10.93
CA TRP A 225 -9.73 13.32 -11.56
C TRP A 225 -9.50 12.70 -12.94
N TYR A 226 -9.86 11.43 -13.13
CA TYR A 226 -9.70 10.73 -14.41
C TYR A 226 -10.78 11.13 -15.42
N ASP A 227 -12.02 11.34 -14.99
CA ASP A 227 -13.09 11.87 -15.82
C ASP A 227 -12.76 13.30 -16.32
N ALA A 228 -12.23 14.14 -15.44
CA ALA A 228 -11.75 15.48 -15.78
C ALA A 228 -10.62 15.44 -16.83
N TYR A 229 -9.66 14.53 -16.66
CA TYR A 229 -8.63 14.27 -17.68
C TYR A 229 -9.24 13.87 -19.03
N ASN A 230 -10.17 12.91 -19.06
CA ASN A 230 -10.80 12.49 -20.32
C ASN A 230 -11.54 13.63 -21.00
N LYS A 231 -12.32 14.40 -20.24
CA LYS A 231 -13.03 15.59 -20.74
C LYS A 231 -12.08 16.63 -21.32
N THR A 232 -11.04 17.01 -20.56
CA THR A 232 -10.07 18.04 -20.99
C THR A 232 -9.18 17.60 -22.15
N LYS A 233 -8.96 16.28 -22.32
CA LYS A 233 -8.25 15.67 -23.45
C LYS A 233 -9.07 15.73 -24.74
N HIS A 234 -10.35 15.39 -24.68
CA HIS A 234 -11.21 15.27 -25.87
C HIS A 234 -11.93 16.57 -26.27
N ASP A 235 -12.27 17.44 -25.31
CA ASP A 235 -12.95 18.71 -25.57
C ASP A 235 -12.43 19.80 -24.61
N LYS A 236 -11.24 20.31 -24.93
CA LYS A 236 -10.58 21.36 -24.17
C LYS A 236 -11.42 22.64 -24.09
N LEU A 237 -12.08 23.05 -25.18
CA LEU A 237 -12.81 24.32 -25.21
C LEU A 237 -13.94 24.35 -24.20
N LYS A 238 -14.65 23.23 -24.05
CA LYS A 238 -15.76 23.12 -23.11
C LYS A 238 -15.31 22.83 -21.67
N TYR A 239 -14.30 21.99 -21.49
CA TYR A 239 -13.95 21.43 -20.18
C TYR A 239 -12.60 21.91 -19.62
N PHE A 240 -12.02 22.98 -20.14
CA PHE A 240 -10.75 23.50 -19.63
C PHE A 240 -10.76 23.75 -18.11
N SER A 241 -11.90 24.18 -17.56
CA SER A 241 -12.09 24.42 -16.12
C SER A 241 -12.01 23.16 -15.26
N GLU A 242 -12.16 21.97 -15.84
CA GLU A 242 -12.05 20.69 -15.12
C GLU A 242 -10.58 20.33 -14.80
N ALA A 243 -9.61 21.00 -15.43
CA ALA A 243 -8.19 20.80 -15.15
C ALA A 243 -7.76 21.51 -13.86
N THR A 244 -8.41 21.20 -12.74
CA THR A 244 -8.18 21.87 -11.45
C THR A 244 -6.93 21.37 -10.74
N LEU A 245 -6.40 22.16 -9.81
CA LEU A 245 -5.31 21.74 -8.91
C LEU A 245 -5.71 20.50 -8.10
N GLN A 246 -6.96 20.42 -7.64
CA GLN A 246 -7.50 19.24 -6.94
C GLN A 246 -7.33 17.96 -7.77
N ASN A 247 -7.73 18.00 -9.05
CA ASN A 247 -7.62 16.84 -9.94
C ASN A 247 -6.16 16.46 -10.19
N CYS A 248 -5.23 17.44 -10.20
CA CYS A 248 -3.79 17.16 -10.29
C CYS A 248 -3.27 16.43 -9.05
N ILE A 249 -3.64 16.91 -7.85
CA ILE A 249 -3.26 16.30 -6.57
C ILE A 249 -3.76 14.86 -6.50
N GLU A 250 -5.04 14.63 -6.79
CA GLU A 250 -5.64 13.28 -6.79
C GLU A 250 -4.98 12.34 -7.80
N ALA A 251 -4.68 12.81 -9.01
CA ALA A 251 -3.99 12.01 -10.03
C ALA A 251 -2.54 11.66 -9.64
N ILE A 252 -1.82 12.56 -8.97
CA ILE A 252 -0.46 12.28 -8.46
C ILE A 252 -0.50 11.33 -7.27
N MET A 253 -1.46 11.50 -6.37
CA MET A 253 -1.70 10.54 -5.28
C MET A 253 -2.06 9.15 -5.82
N ALA A 254 -2.82 9.06 -6.93
CA ALA A 254 -3.06 7.80 -7.62
C ALA A 254 -1.76 7.17 -8.14
N ASN A 255 -0.83 7.95 -8.69
CA ASN A 255 0.51 7.46 -9.07
C ASN A 255 1.34 6.98 -7.88
N ILE A 256 1.31 7.69 -6.74
CA ILE A 256 1.97 7.25 -5.50
C ILE A 256 1.43 5.89 -5.06
N VAL A 257 0.11 5.70 -5.09
CA VAL A 257 -0.52 4.41 -4.76
C VAL A 257 -0.08 3.32 -5.73
N MET A 258 -0.14 3.56 -7.05
CA MET A 258 0.29 2.56 -8.03
C MET A 258 1.77 2.21 -7.88
N PHE A 259 2.62 3.20 -7.56
CA PHE A 259 4.03 2.96 -7.23
C PHE A 259 4.17 2.04 -6.01
N CYS A 260 3.46 2.34 -4.91
CA CYS A 260 3.54 1.56 -3.68
C CYS A 260 3.08 0.11 -3.89
N VAL A 261 2.01 -0.11 -4.64
CA VAL A 261 1.53 -1.45 -5.01
C VAL A 261 2.60 -2.21 -5.80
N ARG A 262 3.28 -1.56 -6.75
CA ARG A 262 4.26 -2.22 -7.64
C ARG A 262 5.63 -2.44 -7.00
N PHE A 263 6.11 -1.50 -6.19
CA PHE A 263 7.50 -1.40 -5.76
C PHE A 263 7.67 -1.29 -4.24
N SER A 264 6.61 -1.51 -3.46
CA SER A 264 6.56 -1.22 -2.01
C SER A 264 6.60 0.29 -1.70
N PRO A 265 6.06 0.73 -0.56
CA PRO A 265 6.27 2.08 -0.03
C PRO A 265 7.71 2.34 0.46
N TYR A 266 8.54 1.29 0.63
CA TYR A 266 9.90 1.44 1.16
C TYR A 266 10.79 2.42 0.36
N PRO A 267 10.85 2.39 -0.99
CA PRO A 267 11.65 3.37 -1.73
C PRO A 267 11.21 4.82 -1.50
N LEU A 268 9.93 5.06 -1.20
CA LEU A 268 9.38 6.39 -0.99
C LEU A 268 9.58 6.91 0.45
N PHE A 269 9.53 6.04 1.46
CA PHE A 269 9.53 6.46 2.87
C PHE A 269 10.65 5.87 3.72
N GLY A 270 11.23 4.73 3.32
CA GLY A 270 12.33 4.06 4.03
C GLY A 270 13.73 4.31 3.44
N SER A 271 13.82 4.81 2.21
CA SER A 271 15.11 5.10 1.55
C SER A 271 15.62 6.53 1.83
N ILE A 272 16.90 6.78 1.55
CA ILE A 272 17.54 8.10 1.65
C ILE A 272 17.87 8.59 0.23
N THR A 273 16.87 9.11 -0.48
CA THR A 273 16.99 9.63 -1.85
C THR A 273 16.33 11.01 -1.97
N LYS A 274 16.57 11.74 -3.07
CA LYS A 274 15.85 13.01 -3.32
C LYS A 274 14.33 12.80 -3.31
N LEU A 275 13.86 11.73 -3.96
CA LEU A 275 12.43 11.42 -4.01
C LEU A 275 11.87 11.15 -2.61
N SER A 276 12.54 10.34 -1.79
CA SER A 276 12.05 10.08 -0.44
C SER A 276 12.04 11.32 0.45
N GLY A 277 13.01 12.23 0.28
CA GLY A 277 13.00 13.54 0.93
C GLY A 277 11.75 14.37 0.57
N MET A 278 11.40 14.42 -0.71
CA MET A 278 10.18 15.12 -1.18
C MET A 278 8.91 14.44 -0.64
N MET A 279 8.86 13.11 -0.64
CA MET A 279 7.74 12.33 -0.11
C MET A 279 7.51 12.63 1.38
N HIS A 280 8.58 12.64 2.19
CA HIS A 280 8.51 12.98 3.61
C HIS A 280 8.06 14.42 3.88
N GLN A 281 8.42 15.36 3.01
CA GLN A 281 8.01 16.76 3.15
C GLN A 281 6.55 16.98 2.79
N LEU A 282 6.07 16.36 1.70
CA LEU A 282 4.78 16.67 1.12
C LEU A 282 3.66 15.71 1.54
N PHE A 283 3.94 14.43 1.73
CA PHE A 283 2.92 13.40 1.82
C PHE A 283 3.02 12.56 3.11
N ASP A 284 1.86 12.19 3.63
CA ASP A 284 1.71 11.08 4.55
C ASP A 284 0.87 10.00 3.86
N LEU A 285 1.24 8.73 4.04
CA LEU A 285 0.60 7.57 3.42
C LEU A 285 0.18 6.57 4.51
N ARG A 286 -1.06 6.12 4.45
CA ARG A 286 -1.56 5.05 5.31
C ARG A 286 -2.50 4.10 4.57
N LEU A 287 -2.69 2.92 5.15
CA LEU A 287 -3.79 2.03 4.83
C LEU A 287 -4.93 2.29 5.81
N ASP A 288 -6.08 2.71 5.29
CA ASP A 288 -7.30 2.94 6.06
C ASP A 288 -8.21 1.71 5.98
N ASN A 289 -8.41 1.08 7.15
CA ASN A 289 -9.16 -0.15 7.36
C ASN A 289 -8.77 -1.30 6.40
N PRO A 290 -7.48 -1.64 6.25
CA PRO A 290 -7.09 -2.76 5.42
C PRO A 290 -7.53 -4.09 6.02
N ASN A 291 -7.65 -5.14 5.19
CA ASN A 291 -7.93 -6.49 5.67
C ASN A 291 -6.63 -7.25 6.04
N PRO A 292 -6.34 -7.52 7.33
CA PRO A 292 -5.09 -8.16 7.74
C PRO A 292 -4.90 -9.58 7.19
N SER A 293 -5.99 -10.31 6.89
CA SER A 293 -5.90 -11.65 6.28
C SER A 293 -5.24 -11.65 4.90
N THR A 294 -5.15 -10.48 4.25
CA THR A 294 -4.54 -10.32 2.92
C THR A 294 -3.05 -9.96 2.98
N PHE A 295 -2.49 -9.81 4.18
CA PHE A 295 -1.10 -9.41 4.35
C PHE A 295 -0.13 -10.55 4.04
N TYR A 296 1.10 -10.20 3.69
CA TYR A 296 2.17 -11.17 3.56
C TYR A 296 2.62 -11.60 4.96
N VAL A 297 2.62 -12.89 5.26
CA VAL A 297 3.15 -13.41 6.53
C VAL A 297 4.48 -14.10 6.25
N ALA A 298 5.57 -13.54 6.78
CA ALA A 298 6.91 -14.06 6.55
C ALA A 298 7.11 -15.44 7.20
N LYS A 299 7.75 -16.35 6.46
CA LYS A 299 8.19 -17.64 6.99
C LYS A 299 9.49 -17.49 7.76
N VAL A 300 9.45 -17.74 9.07
CA VAL A 300 10.60 -17.61 9.96
C VAL A 300 11.51 -18.83 9.81
N ASN A 301 12.80 -18.58 9.57
CA ASN A 301 13.82 -19.62 9.54
C ASN A 301 14.18 -20.05 10.97
N LEU A 302 13.99 -21.34 11.29
CA LEU A 302 14.35 -21.89 12.59
C LEU A 302 15.77 -22.49 12.53
N PRO A 303 16.74 -22.05 13.36
CA PRO A 303 18.05 -22.70 13.45
C PRO A 303 17.97 -24.21 13.73
N THR A 304 18.83 -24.97 13.05
CA THR A 304 18.91 -26.44 13.10
C THR A 304 19.64 -27.00 14.33
N SER A 305 20.30 -26.16 15.14
CA SER A 305 21.03 -26.60 16.35
C SER A 305 20.60 -25.80 17.58
N LYS A 306 20.26 -26.53 18.66
CA LYS A 306 19.88 -26.01 20.00
C LYS A 306 18.73 -25.01 20.01
N TYR A 307 17.59 -25.37 19.43
CA TYR A 307 16.36 -24.64 19.73
C TYR A 307 15.95 -24.96 21.19
N ASN A 308 15.85 -23.93 22.03
CA ASN A 308 15.32 -24.08 23.37
C ASN A 308 13.85 -24.56 23.25
N PRO A 309 13.43 -25.64 23.95
CA PRO A 309 12.05 -26.11 23.90
C PRO A 309 11.06 -25.08 24.51
N HIS A 310 11.55 -24.14 25.30
CA HIS A 310 10.77 -23.04 25.85
C HIS A 310 10.57 -21.91 24.84
N LEU A 311 9.80 -20.90 25.23
CA LEU A 311 9.57 -19.72 24.42
C LEU A 311 10.90 -19.04 24.01
N VAL A 312 11.12 -18.84 22.72
CA VAL A 312 12.29 -18.14 22.17
C VAL A 312 11.86 -16.87 21.46
N CYS A 313 12.72 -15.85 21.55
CA CYS A 313 12.50 -14.52 21.02
C CYS A 313 13.61 -14.25 20.01
N GLY A 314 13.22 -13.96 18.77
CA GLY A 314 14.12 -13.58 17.68
C GLY A 314 14.24 -12.08 17.56
#